data_AF-A0A3M1VAX1-F1
#
_entry.id   AF-A0A3M1VAX1-F1
#
_cell.length_a   1.000
_cell.length_b   1.000
_cell.length_c   1.000
_cell.angle_alpha   90.00
_cell.angle_beta   90.00
_cell.angle_gamma   90.00
#
_symmetry.space_group_name_H-M   'P 1'
#
loop_
_entity.id
_entity.type
_entity.pdbx_description
1 polymer ?
#
loop_
_entity_poly.entity_id
_entity_poly.type
_entity_poly.pdbx_seq_one_letter_code
_entity_poly.pdbx_strand_id
1 'polypeptide(L)'
;MLRRCRPDLVCVTPGIRPDAGWVRRARTLAPLVTTEIGVFLALCPARMVAVTGSNGKSTTSALAAWMIARAFDGVPVLAEHMPAAGPRLVRDGVEWLATAPAEDRCAWWGSVRRSNVRQCFLGGNIGGSLLPCLPRMSPDDVVVLELSSFQLAWLRRLRPRFHVAVVTGFSPNHLDWHRSLDEYRRCKQLVLAFQTPADWAVLSRQPARRGSGGRNTDDPAAWPVRGGRITVSVPEDPEAAGTDCSREGRGAAKLAVCVSPPAQRGGRDAPGVMGVQAGAVREAVSRA
;
A
#
# COMPACT_ATOMS: atom_id res chain seq x y z
N MET A 1 -36.47 -10.55 10.20
CA MET A 1 -35.65 -10.72 11.43
C MET A 1 -35.12 -9.42 12.04
N LEU A 2 -34.68 -8.39 11.30
CA LEU A 2 -34.11 -7.14 11.90
C LEU A 2 -35.11 -6.13 12.55
N ARG A 3 -36.39 -6.45 12.71
CA ARG A 3 -37.38 -5.47 13.20
C ARG A 3 -37.40 -5.26 14.72
N ARG A 4 -36.70 -6.09 15.52
CA ARG A 4 -36.71 -6.05 16.99
C ARG A 4 -35.33 -5.96 17.66
N CYS A 5 -34.26 -5.82 16.88
CA CYS A 5 -32.89 -5.73 17.39
C CYS A 5 -32.24 -4.43 16.91
N ARG A 6 -31.63 -3.67 17.84
CA ARG A 6 -30.78 -2.51 17.55
C ARG A 6 -29.35 -2.89 17.92
N PRO A 7 -28.58 -3.48 16.98
CA PRO A 7 -27.21 -3.87 17.27
C PRO A 7 -26.30 -2.64 17.35
N ASP A 8 -25.27 -2.69 18.18
CA ASP A 8 -24.24 -1.64 18.26
C ASP A 8 -23.34 -1.61 17.01
N LEU A 9 -23.19 -2.77 16.36
CA LEU A 9 -22.37 -2.96 15.17
C LEU A 9 -23.06 -3.92 14.19
N VAL A 10 -23.08 -3.56 12.91
CA VAL A 10 -23.36 -4.47 11.80
C VAL A 10 -22.10 -4.63 10.97
N CYS A 11 -21.55 -5.84 10.96
CA CYS A 11 -20.42 -6.22 10.12
C CYS A 11 -20.92 -6.80 8.80
N VAL A 12 -20.45 -6.24 7.69
CA VAL A 12 -20.89 -6.57 6.33
C VAL A 12 -19.71 -7.12 5.53
N THR A 13 -19.95 -8.09 4.64
CA THR A 13 -18.89 -8.55 3.73
C THR A 13 -18.62 -7.50 2.64
N PRO A 14 -17.35 -7.23 2.29
CA PRO A 14 -17.01 -6.16 1.34
C PRO A 14 -17.67 -6.26 -0.03
N GLY A 15 -18.04 -7.46 -0.48
CA GLY A 15 -18.72 -7.68 -1.76
C GLY A 15 -20.12 -7.07 -1.84
N ILE A 16 -20.74 -6.75 -0.69
CA ILE A 16 -22.00 -6.00 -0.67
C ILE A 16 -21.70 -4.52 -0.88
N ARG A 17 -22.48 -3.84 -1.72
CA ARG A 17 -22.30 -2.41 -1.94
C ARG A 17 -22.72 -1.57 -0.72
N PRO A 18 -21.95 -0.52 -0.35
CA PRO A 18 -22.30 0.39 0.74
C PRO A 18 -23.62 1.15 0.55
N ASP A 19 -24.14 1.21 -0.67
CA ASP A 19 -25.40 1.88 -1.02
C ASP A 19 -26.57 0.90 -1.21
N ALA A 20 -26.40 -0.41 -0.98
CA ALA A 20 -27.48 -1.38 -1.07
C ALA A 20 -28.66 -1.01 -0.14
N GLY A 21 -29.90 -1.30 -0.58
CA GLY A 21 -31.11 -0.86 0.12
C GLY A 21 -31.19 -1.30 1.59
N TRP A 22 -30.79 -2.54 1.88
CA TRP A 22 -30.77 -3.07 3.24
C TRP A 22 -29.61 -2.51 4.08
N VAL A 23 -28.48 -2.11 3.46
CA VAL A 23 -27.38 -1.42 4.16
C VAL A 23 -27.82 -0.05 4.62
N ARG A 24 -28.59 0.67 3.78
CA ARG A 24 -29.22 1.95 4.18
C ARG A 24 -30.11 1.76 5.40
N ARG A 25 -30.91 0.68 5.41
CA ARG A 25 -31.73 0.31 6.58
C ARG A 25 -30.89 -0.09 7.80
N ALA A 26 -29.81 -0.84 7.63
CA ALA A 26 -28.93 -1.22 8.74
C ALA A 26 -28.36 0.03 9.43
N ARG A 27 -28.01 1.07 8.66
CA ARG A 27 -27.51 2.35 9.17
C ARG A 27 -28.53 3.16 9.97
N THR A 28 -29.84 2.85 9.86
CA THR A 28 -30.86 3.46 10.73
C THR A 28 -31.05 2.69 12.04
N LEU A 29 -30.49 1.48 12.15
CA LEU A 29 -30.68 0.58 13.29
C LEU A 29 -29.43 0.43 14.15
N ALA A 30 -28.25 0.63 13.56
CA ALA A 30 -26.96 0.51 14.22
C ALA A 30 -26.13 1.79 14.05
N PRO A 31 -25.42 2.24 15.10
CA PRO A 31 -24.55 3.40 15.01
C PRO A 31 -23.35 3.14 14.08
N LEU A 32 -22.88 1.89 14.00
CA LEU A 32 -21.78 1.49 13.13
C LEU A 32 -22.19 0.37 12.18
N VAL A 33 -22.12 0.65 10.87
CA VAL A 33 -22.23 -0.35 9.80
C VAL A 33 -20.97 -0.31 8.97
N THR A 34 -20.15 -1.36 9.08
CA THR A 34 -18.82 -1.41 8.49
C THR A 34 -18.47 -2.84 8.09
N THR A 35 -17.26 -3.07 7.60
CA THR A 35 -16.69 -4.39 7.30
C THR A 35 -15.76 -4.83 8.42
N GLU A 36 -15.36 -6.10 8.41
CA GLU A 36 -14.36 -6.67 9.31
C GLU A 36 -13.07 -5.81 9.32
N ILE A 37 -12.54 -5.50 8.14
CA ILE A 37 -11.35 -4.63 8.01
C ILE A 37 -11.61 -3.22 8.54
N GLY A 38 -12.85 -2.73 8.48
CA GLY A 38 -13.20 -1.45 9.07
C GLY A 38 -13.18 -1.48 10.61
N VAL A 39 -13.59 -2.59 11.23
CA VAL A 39 -13.43 -2.79 12.67
C VAL A 39 -11.95 -2.84 13.02
N PHE A 40 -11.15 -3.59 12.26
CA PHE A 40 -9.70 -3.66 12.45
C PHE A 40 -9.04 -2.28 12.40
N LEU A 41 -9.31 -1.49 11.36
CA LEU A 41 -8.74 -0.15 11.17
C LEU A 41 -9.13 0.83 12.28
N ALA A 42 -10.31 0.66 12.89
CA ALA A 42 -10.77 1.51 13.98
C ALA A 42 -10.07 1.19 15.32
N LEU A 43 -9.58 -0.04 15.49
CA LEU A 43 -9.00 -0.53 16.74
C LEU A 43 -7.48 -0.71 16.69
N CYS A 44 -6.89 -0.78 15.50
CA CYS A 44 -5.46 -1.05 15.32
C CYS A 44 -4.59 0.07 15.91
N PRO A 45 -3.71 -0.21 16.90
CA PRO A 45 -2.82 0.78 17.49
C PRO A 45 -1.53 0.99 16.68
N ALA A 46 -1.22 0.07 15.77
CA ALA A 46 0.04 -0.01 15.05
C ALA A 46 0.12 0.96 13.87
N ARG A 47 1.34 1.20 13.38
CA ARG A 47 1.57 1.98 12.17
C ARG A 47 1.12 1.18 10.94
N MET A 48 0.29 1.78 10.11
CA MET A 48 -0.34 1.11 8.96
C MET A 48 0.26 1.51 7.62
N VAL A 49 0.62 0.50 6.83
CA VAL A 49 1.00 0.56 5.41
C VAL A 49 -0.13 -0.03 4.58
N ALA A 50 -0.78 0.76 3.73
CA ALA A 50 -1.79 0.26 2.81
C ALA A 50 -1.20 -0.03 1.43
N VAL A 51 -1.57 -1.16 0.83
CA VAL A 51 -1.24 -1.52 -0.56
C VAL A 51 -2.51 -1.74 -1.35
N THR A 52 -2.72 -0.96 -2.39
CA THR A 52 -3.83 -1.13 -3.34
C THR A 52 -3.37 -0.95 -4.77
N GLY A 53 -4.29 -1.20 -5.71
CA GLY A 53 -4.06 -1.11 -7.16
C GLY A 53 -4.88 -2.14 -7.91
N SER A 54 -4.88 -2.09 -9.24
CA SER A 54 -5.60 -3.11 -10.03
C SER A 54 -4.91 -4.47 -9.92
N ASN A 55 -3.59 -4.51 -10.16
CA ASN A 55 -2.77 -5.73 -10.15
C ASN A 55 -1.54 -5.57 -9.23
N GLY A 56 -0.84 -6.67 -8.92
CA GLY A 56 0.43 -6.63 -8.17
C GLY A 56 0.33 -6.38 -6.65
N LYS A 57 -0.87 -6.17 -6.12
CA LYS A 57 -1.10 -5.88 -4.68
C LYS A 57 -0.49 -6.93 -3.74
N SER A 58 -0.67 -8.21 -4.06
CA SER A 58 -0.25 -9.33 -3.20
C SER A 58 1.26 -9.49 -3.17
N THR A 59 1.90 -9.44 -4.34
CA THR A 59 3.36 -9.43 -4.44
C THR A 59 3.94 -8.21 -3.74
N THR A 60 3.38 -7.02 -3.96
CA THR A 60 3.88 -5.78 -3.34
C THR A 60 3.69 -5.75 -1.82
N SER A 61 2.56 -6.22 -1.30
CA SER A 61 2.31 -6.27 0.15
C SER A 61 3.22 -7.29 0.85
N ALA A 62 3.38 -8.49 0.28
CA ALA A 62 4.32 -9.48 0.79
C ALA A 62 5.77 -8.98 0.76
N LEU A 63 6.20 -8.39 -0.36
CA LEU A 63 7.55 -7.83 -0.48
C LEU A 63 7.77 -6.66 0.49
N ALA A 64 6.79 -5.78 0.67
CA ALA A 64 6.88 -4.68 1.62
C ALA A 64 7.04 -5.19 3.06
N ALA A 65 6.22 -6.17 3.48
CA ALA A 65 6.32 -6.77 4.80
C ALA A 65 7.70 -7.42 5.04
N TRP A 66 8.22 -8.11 4.01
CA TRP A 66 9.53 -8.75 4.06
C TRP A 66 10.68 -7.74 4.11
N MET A 67 10.61 -6.66 3.32
CA MET A 67 11.59 -5.58 3.36
C MET A 67 11.59 -4.85 4.71
N ILE A 68 10.41 -4.67 5.33
CA ILE A 68 10.31 -4.11 6.69
C ILE A 68 11.02 -5.02 7.69
N ALA A 69 10.76 -6.33 7.67
CA ALA A 69 11.44 -7.27 8.56
C ALA A 69 12.95 -7.39 8.33
N ARG A 70 13.41 -7.16 7.09
CA ARG A 70 14.83 -7.14 6.73
C ARG A 70 15.52 -5.85 7.10
N ALA A 71 14.81 -4.73 6.99
CA ALA A 71 15.32 -3.44 7.41
C ALA A 71 15.46 -3.44 8.94
N PHE A 72 14.44 -3.82 9.70
CA PHE A 72 14.50 -3.79 11.15
C PHE A 72 15.03 -5.13 11.70
N ASP A 73 16.28 -5.12 12.15
CA ASP A 73 17.00 -6.29 12.68
C ASP A 73 16.14 -7.10 13.67
N GLY A 74 15.78 -8.34 13.29
CA GLY A 74 15.07 -9.28 14.16
C GLY A 74 13.55 -9.13 14.24
N VAL A 75 12.91 -8.32 13.38
CA VAL A 75 11.45 -8.17 13.37
C VAL A 75 10.77 -9.38 12.72
N PRO A 76 9.89 -10.13 13.44
CA PRO A 76 9.13 -11.22 12.83
C PRO A 76 8.01 -10.67 11.93
N VAL A 77 7.77 -11.34 10.81
CA VAL A 77 6.54 -11.14 10.01
C VAL A 77 5.49 -12.16 10.41
N LEU A 78 4.33 -11.66 10.83
CA LEU A 78 3.20 -12.47 11.25
C LEU A 78 2.08 -12.36 10.19
N ALA A 79 1.75 -13.48 9.55
CA ALA A 79 0.59 -13.62 8.68
C ALA A 79 -0.03 -15.00 8.94
N GLU A 80 -1.36 -15.14 8.87
CA GLU A 80 -2.00 -16.46 8.99
C GLU A 80 -1.55 -17.41 7.86
N HIS A 81 -1.13 -16.86 6.72
CA HIS A 81 -0.75 -17.62 5.52
C HIS A 81 0.58 -17.15 4.90
N MET A 82 1.60 -16.84 5.71
CA MET A 82 2.95 -16.70 5.15
C MET A 82 3.62 -18.08 5.08
N PRO A 83 4.13 -18.50 3.91
CA PRO A 83 5.12 -19.57 3.90
C PRO A 83 6.33 -19.13 4.72
N ALA A 84 6.92 -20.06 5.48
CA ALA A 84 8.09 -19.81 6.33
C ALA A 84 9.33 -19.28 5.55
N ALA A 85 9.29 -19.36 4.22
CA ALA A 85 10.29 -18.83 3.31
C ALA A 85 9.79 -17.54 2.64
N GLY A 86 10.63 -16.50 2.64
CA GLY A 86 10.33 -15.23 1.97
C GLY A 86 10.14 -15.35 0.45
N PRO A 87 9.61 -14.32 -0.22
CA PRO A 87 9.37 -14.36 -1.66
C PRO A 87 10.70 -14.35 -2.45
N ARG A 88 10.85 -15.24 -3.44
CA ARG A 88 11.87 -15.12 -4.50
C ARG A 88 11.27 -14.39 -5.71
N LEU A 89 11.97 -13.37 -6.20
CA LEU A 89 11.72 -12.80 -7.53
C LEU A 89 12.31 -13.77 -8.56
N VAL A 90 11.46 -14.54 -9.24
CA VAL A 90 11.86 -15.29 -10.43
C VAL A 90 11.45 -14.46 -11.66
N ARG A 91 12.24 -14.56 -12.73
CA ARG A 91 12.17 -13.72 -13.93
C ARG A 91 10.77 -13.66 -14.59
N ASP A 92 9.88 -14.60 -14.28
CA ASP A 92 8.51 -14.73 -14.82
C ASP A 92 7.42 -15.07 -13.76
N GLY A 93 7.68 -14.91 -12.45
CA GLY A 93 6.70 -15.25 -11.40
C GLY A 93 7.29 -15.32 -9.98
N VAL A 94 6.44 -15.52 -8.96
CA VAL A 94 6.87 -15.73 -7.57
C VAL A 94 6.77 -17.22 -7.25
N GLU A 95 7.88 -17.85 -6.93
CA GLU A 95 7.94 -19.22 -6.41
C GLU A 95 8.50 -19.20 -4.98
N TRP A 96 7.96 -20.06 -4.11
CA TRP A 96 8.23 -20.07 -2.66
C TRP A 96 9.20 -21.18 -2.30
N LEU A 97 10.45 -20.86 -1.89
CA LEU A 97 11.41 -21.84 -1.34
C LEU A 97 12.51 -21.20 -0.46
N ALA A 98 13.11 -22.03 0.40
CA ALA A 98 13.72 -21.81 1.73
C ALA A 98 14.86 -20.78 1.94
N THR A 99 15.04 -20.49 3.24
CA THR A 99 15.96 -19.61 4.01
C THR A 99 17.35 -19.29 3.45
N ALA A 100 17.80 -18.04 3.62
CA ALA A 100 19.21 -17.63 3.55
C ALA A 100 19.82 -17.49 4.97
N PRO A 101 21.08 -17.90 5.19
CA PRO A 101 21.71 -17.97 6.51
C PRO A 101 22.09 -16.59 7.08
N ALA A 102 22.35 -16.60 8.40
CA ALA A 102 22.41 -15.42 9.27
C ALA A 102 23.73 -14.62 9.20
N GLU A 103 24.70 -15.07 8.40
CA GLU A 103 26.07 -14.53 8.35
C GLU A 103 26.28 -13.32 7.42
N ASP A 104 25.39 -13.04 6.45
CA ASP A 104 25.55 -11.88 5.53
C ASP A 104 24.98 -10.57 6.09
N ARG A 105 25.08 -10.34 7.40
CA ARG A 105 24.71 -9.06 8.02
C ARG A 105 25.74 -7.99 7.67
N CYS A 106 25.52 -7.39 6.49
CA CYS A 106 26.32 -6.34 5.91
C CYS A 106 26.49 -5.15 6.89
N ALA A 107 27.75 -4.75 7.11
CA ALA A 107 28.22 -3.67 7.98
C ALA A 107 27.71 -2.24 7.64
N TRP A 108 26.62 -2.14 6.88
CA TRP A 108 26.00 -0.92 6.34
C TRP A 108 24.82 -0.39 7.19
N TRP A 109 24.29 -1.17 8.13
CA TRP A 109 23.08 -0.86 8.92
C TRP A 109 23.31 0.08 10.13
N GLY A 110 24.57 0.42 10.45
CA GLY A 110 24.95 1.03 11.73
C GLY A 110 24.46 2.47 12.01
N SER A 111 23.79 3.16 11.08
CA SER A 111 23.45 4.59 11.20
C SER A 111 21.96 4.93 11.14
N VAL A 112 21.07 3.96 10.95
CA VAL A 112 19.62 4.21 11.09
C VAL A 112 19.34 4.35 12.58
N ARG A 113 18.92 5.54 13.03
CA ARG A 113 18.31 5.69 14.36
C ARG A 113 17.24 4.60 14.48
N ARG A 114 17.49 3.63 15.36
CA ARG A 114 16.63 2.45 15.58
C ARG A 114 15.20 2.93 15.77
N SER A 115 14.36 2.84 14.73
CA SER A 115 12.93 2.79 14.98
C SER A 115 12.68 1.41 15.58
N ASN A 116 12.09 1.39 16.76
CA ASN A 116 11.82 0.17 17.51
C ASN A 116 10.61 -0.54 16.88
N VAL A 117 10.69 -0.93 15.60
CA VAL A 117 9.66 -1.80 15.03
C VAL A 117 9.73 -3.12 15.79
N ARG A 118 8.66 -3.49 16.48
CA ARG A 118 8.63 -4.70 17.30
C ARG A 118 8.18 -5.91 16.47
N GLN A 119 7.08 -5.79 15.74
CA GLN A 119 6.54 -6.83 14.86
C GLN A 119 6.01 -6.23 13.55
N CYS A 120 5.99 -7.04 12.49
CA CYS A 120 5.34 -6.70 11.22
C CYS A 120 4.18 -7.67 10.98
N PHE A 121 2.97 -7.17 10.80
CA PHE A 121 1.79 -7.99 10.48
C PHE A 121 1.43 -7.80 9.02
N LEU A 122 1.10 -8.89 8.32
CA LEU A 122 0.60 -8.84 6.94
C LEU A 122 -0.81 -9.43 6.87
N GLY A 123 -1.76 -8.69 6.32
CA GLY A 123 -3.13 -9.16 6.15
C GLY A 123 -4.00 -8.26 5.28
N GLY A 124 -5.32 -8.42 5.40
CA GLY A 124 -6.31 -7.70 4.61
C GLY A 124 -6.98 -8.60 3.58
N ASN A 125 -7.05 -8.16 2.32
CA ASN A 125 -7.65 -8.95 1.23
C ASN A 125 -6.90 -10.27 0.97
N ILE A 126 -5.60 -10.29 1.23
CA ILE A 126 -4.72 -11.45 1.19
C ILE A 126 -3.97 -11.52 2.52
N GLY A 127 -3.71 -12.73 3.03
CA GLY A 127 -3.05 -12.96 4.32
C GLY A 127 -4.00 -13.16 5.50
N GLY A 128 -5.32 -12.98 5.30
CA GLY A 128 -6.35 -13.28 6.29
C GLY A 128 -6.78 -12.08 7.14
N SER A 129 -7.70 -12.34 8.07
CA SER A 129 -8.17 -11.35 9.03
C SER A 129 -7.10 -11.09 10.09
N LEU A 130 -6.88 -9.83 10.42
CA LEU A 130 -5.96 -9.45 11.51
C LEU A 130 -6.69 -9.15 12.83
N LEU A 131 -8.02 -9.27 12.89
CA LEU A 131 -8.76 -9.09 14.13
C LEU A 131 -8.29 -10.02 15.27
N PRO A 132 -8.00 -11.33 15.04
CA PRO A 132 -7.48 -12.20 16.10
C PRO A 132 -6.09 -11.79 16.62
N CYS A 133 -5.37 -10.96 15.87
CA CYS A 133 -4.06 -10.45 16.23
C CYS A 133 -4.13 -9.13 17.02
N LEU A 134 -5.25 -8.40 16.98
CA LEU A 134 -5.39 -7.09 17.65
C LEU A 134 -4.93 -7.06 19.12
N PRO A 135 -5.29 -8.03 19.98
CA PRO A 135 -4.89 -7.99 21.39
C PRO A 135 -3.37 -8.06 21.60
N ARG A 136 -2.62 -8.48 20.59
CA ARG A 136 -1.16 -8.61 20.61
C ARG A 136 -0.45 -7.41 20.00
N MET A 137 -1.16 -6.48 19.36
CA MET A 137 -0.58 -5.33 18.66
C MET A 137 -0.29 -4.14 19.59
N SER A 138 0.71 -3.36 19.22
CA SER A 138 1.20 -2.18 19.93
C SER A 138 1.53 -1.04 18.94
N PRO A 139 1.68 0.21 19.41
CA PRO A 139 2.12 1.34 18.58
C PRO A 139 3.50 1.16 17.92
N ASP A 140 4.35 0.31 18.50
CA ASP A 140 5.67 -0.03 17.98
C ASP A 140 5.63 -1.08 16.86
N ASP A 141 4.46 -1.64 16.54
CA ASP A 141 4.32 -2.58 15.43
C ASP A 141 4.01 -1.87 14.10
N VAL A 142 4.20 -2.60 13.01
CA VAL A 142 3.80 -2.19 11.66
C VAL A 142 2.81 -3.20 11.10
N VAL A 143 1.77 -2.73 10.42
CA VAL A 143 0.80 -3.56 9.72
C VAL A 143 0.82 -3.21 8.24
N VAL A 144 1.12 -4.18 7.40
CA VAL A 144 0.99 -4.11 5.95
C VAL A 144 -0.37 -4.70 5.55
N LEU A 145 -1.22 -3.87 4.99
CA LEU A 145 -2.57 -4.21 4.59
C LEU A 145 -2.69 -4.23 3.06
N GLU A 146 -2.99 -5.40 2.51
CA GLU A 146 -3.53 -5.45 1.15
C GLU A 146 -5.01 -5.03 1.17
N LEU A 147 -5.36 -3.97 0.45
CA LEU A 147 -6.73 -3.46 0.41
C LEU A 147 -7.33 -3.53 -1.00
N SER A 148 -8.43 -4.28 -1.13
CA SER A 148 -9.22 -4.33 -2.37
C SER A 148 -10.09 -3.08 -2.54
N SER A 149 -10.56 -2.82 -3.76
CA SER A 149 -11.49 -1.72 -4.00
C SER A 149 -12.84 -1.92 -3.30
N PHE A 150 -13.29 -3.17 -3.14
CA PHE A 150 -14.51 -3.52 -2.40
C PHE A 150 -14.38 -3.15 -0.92
N GLN A 151 -13.25 -3.51 -0.30
CA GLN A 151 -12.97 -3.10 1.08
C GLN A 151 -12.93 -1.58 1.20
N LEU A 152 -12.17 -0.89 0.34
CA LEU A 152 -12.03 0.56 0.39
C LEU A 152 -13.37 1.30 0.20
N ALA A 153 -14.29 0.78 -0.61
CA ALA A 153 -15.61 1.39 -0.79
C ALA A 153 -16.38 1.58 0.53
N TRP A 154 -16.12 0.75 1.54
CA TRP A 154 -16.75 0.84 2.86
C TRP A 154 -16.07 1.80 3.83
N LEU A 155 -14.78 2.09 3.63
CA LEU A 155 -13.92 2.68 4.66
C LEU A 155 -13.99 4.21 4.74
N ARG A 156 -14.60 4.88 3.75
CA ARG A 156 -14.66 6.35 3.70
C ARG A 156 -15.24 6.99 4.96
N ARG A 157 -16.24 6.36 5.58
CA ARG A 157 -16.89 6.85 6.81
C ARG A 157 -15.99 6.77 8.04
N LEU A 158 -15.07 5.80 8.08
CA LEU A 158 -14.13 5.61 9.18
C LEU A 158 -12.94 6.56 9.12
N ARG A 159 -12.73 7.18 7.96
CA ARG A 159 -11.62 8.10 7.71
C ARG A 159 -10.24 7.51 8.09
N PRO A 160 -9.91 6.27 7.66
CA PRO A 160 -8.68 5.62 8.08
C PRO A 160 -7.46 6.41 7.59
N ARG A 161 -6.46 6.54 8.45
CA ARG A 161 -5.16 7.11 8.13
C ARG A 161 -4.16 5.99 7.87
N PHE A 162 -3.45 6.08 6.75
CA PHE A 162 -2.33 5.19 6.43
C PHE A 162 -1.04 6.02 6.46
N HIS A 163 -0.06 5.53 7.22
CA HIS A 163 1.24 6.20 7.39
C HIS A 163 2.04 6.11 6.09
N VAL A 164 1.92 4.96 5.40
CA VAL A 164 2.40 4.77 4.03
C VAL A 164 1.27 4.19 3.19
N ALA A 165 1.06 4.73 2.00
CA ALA A 165 0.07 4.23 1.05
C ALA A 165 0.74 3.93 -0.29
N VAL A 166 0.60 2.70 -0.77
CA VAL A 166 1.16 2.20 -2.02
C VAL A 166 0.04 1.98 -3.03
N VAL A 167 0.15 2.60 -4.21
CA VAL A 167 -0.73 2.34 -5.35
C VAL A 167 0.11 1.73 -6.47
N THR A 168 -0.03 0.42 -6.66
CA THR A 168 0.77 -0.37 -7.62
C THR A 168 0.47 -0.06 -9.09
N GLY A 169 -0.74 0.44 -9.37
CA GLY A 169 -1.20 0.74 -10.73
C GLY A 169 -2.71 0.86 -10.79
N PHE A 170 -3.22 1.46 -11.87
CA PHE A 170 -4.65 1.66 -12.08
C PHE A 170 -5.07 1.31 -13.52
N SER A 171 -6.03 0.39 -13.62
CA SER A 171 -6.66 -0.04 -14.86
C SER A 171 -8.11 -0.47 -14.57
N PRO A 172 -9.05 -0.32 -15.51
CA PRO A 172 -10.43 -0.77 -15.36
C PRO A 172 -10.49 -2.20 -14.88
N ASN A 173 -11.25 -2.41 -13.81
CA ASN A 173 -11.54 -3.73 -13.27
C ASN A 173 -12.83 -3.62 -12.45
N HIS A 174 -13.56 -4.74 -12.32
CA HIS A 174 -14.78 -4.85 -11.52
C HIS A 174 -15.82 -3.74 -11.79
N LEU A 175 -16.01 -3.34 -13.05
CA LEU A 175 -16.94 -2.25 -13.41
C LEU A 175 -18.41 -2.68 -13.32
N ASP A 176 -18.67 -3.98 -13.41
CA ASP A 176 -19.94 -4.61 -13.05
C ASP A 176 -20.35 -4.25 -11.61
N TRP A 177 -19.38 -4.19 -10.71
CA TRP A 177 -19.60 -3.79 -9.33
C TRP A 177 -19.48 -2.27 -9.16
N HIS A 178 -18.40 -1.64 -9.63
CA HIS A 178 -18.07 -0.23 -9.39
C HIS A 178 -18.84 0.77 -10.26
N ARG A 179 -19.74 0.33 -11.16
CA ARG A 179 -20.59 1.13 -12.08
C ARG A 179 -19.87 2.06 -13.07
N SER A 180 -18.72 2.60 -12.70
CA SER A 180 -17.90 3.51 -13.48
C SER A 180 -16.43 3.38 -13.07
N LEU A 181 -15.55 3.74 -14.01
CA LEU A 181 -14.12 3.81 -13.73
C LEU A 181 -13.79 4.88 -12.67
N ASP A 182 -14.57 5.96 -12.63
CA ASP A 182 -14.36 7.07 -11.69
C ASP A 182 -14.68 6.65 -10.25
N GLU A 183 -15.77 5.90 -10.03
CA GLU A 183 -16.11 5.32 -8.72
C GLU A 183 -15.02 4.33 -8.25
N TYR A 184 -14.54 3.46 -9.15
CA TYR A 184 -13.42 2.55 -8.88
C TYR A 184 -12.14 3.32 -8.50
N ARG A 185 -11.83 4.40 -9.21
CA ARG A 185 -10.68 5.29 -8.94
C ARG A 185 -10.80 5.93 -7.56
N ARG A 186 -11.94 6.54 -7.25
CA ARG A 186 -12.20 7.20 -5.95
C ARG A 186 -12.11 6.21 -4.79
N CYS A 187 -12.56 4.97 -4.99
CA CYS A 187 -12.38 3.91 -3.99
C CYS A 187 -10.90 3.65 -3.71
N LYS A 188 -10.06 3.51 -4.74
CA LYS A 188 -8.61 3.31 -4.54
C LYS A 188 -7.90 4.51 -3.97
N GLN A 189 -8.23 5.72 -4.41
CA GLN A 189 -7.69 6.97 -3.89
C GLN A 189 -7.95 7.16 -2.38
N LEU A 190 -8.87 6.38 -1.79
CA LEU A 190 -9.15 6.45 -0.37
C LEU A 190 -7.92 6.25 0.52
N VAL A 191 -6.95 5.41 0.11
CA VAL A 191 -5.71 5.19 0.87
C VAL A 191 -4.86 6.47 1.00
N LEU A 192 -5.11 7.48 0.16
CA LEU A 192 -4.43 8.77 0.16
C LEU A 192 -5.27 9.89 0.81
N ALA A 193 -6.58 9.68 0.97
CA ALA A 193 -7.55 10.76 1.21
C ALA A 193 -7.44 11.44 2.58
N PHE A 194 -6.86 10.76 3.57
CA PHE A 194 -6.76 11.22 4.95
C PHE A 194 -5.32 11.36 5.44
N GLN A 195 -4.38 11.47 4.50
CA GLN A 195 -2.98 11.76 4.80
C GLN A 195 -2.83 13.12 5.49
N THR A 196 -1.82 13.17 6.35
CA THR A 196 -1.18 14.34 6.94
C THR A 196 0.17 14.59 6.24
N PRO A 197 0.81 15.75 6.45
CA PRO A 197 2.16 16.00 5.91
C PRO A 197 3.23 15.00 6.37
N ALA A 198 3.00 14.25 7.46
CA ALA A 198 3.93 13.24 7.96
C ALA A 198 3.80 11.88 7.23
N ASP A 199 2.74 11.68 6.44
CA ASP A 199 2.48 10.41 5.77
C ASP A 199 3.16 10.37 4.39
N TRP A 200 3.25 9.17 3.80
CA TRP A 200 3.91 8.97 2.51
C TRP A 200 3.03 8.21 1.51
N ALA A 201 3.17 8.55 0.23
CA ALA A 201 2.57 7.87 -0.89
C ALA A 201 3.64 7.28 -1.81
N VAL A 202 3.53 6.00 -2.18
CA VAL A 202 4.35 5.34 -3.20
C VAL A 202 3.44 5.03 -4.39
N LEU A 203 3.67 5.69 -5.51
CA LEU A 203 2.76 5.71 -6.65
C LEU A 203 3.48 5.22 -7.91
N SER A 204 2.93 4.19 -8.55
CA SER A 204 3.39 3.78 -9.87
C SER A 204 2.95 4.79 -10.93
N ARG A 205 3.90 5.34 -11.68
CA ARG A 205 3.64 6.15 -12.87
C ARG A 205 3.31 5.24 -14.03
N GLN A 206 2.22 5.56 -14.72
CA GLN A 206 1.75 4.80 -15.87
C GLN A 206 1.60 5.73 -17.08
N PRO A 207 1.93 5.25 -18.29
CA PRO A 207 1.73 6.03 -19.50
C PRO A 207 0.25 6.36 -19.67
N ALA A 208 -0.02 7.54 -20.25
CA ALA A 208 -1.37 7.97 -20.51
C ALA A 208 -2.08 6.95 -21.42
N ARG A 209 -3.29 6.55 -21.04
CA ARG A 209 -4.11 5.67 -21.88
C ARG A 209 -4.47 6.39 -23.18
N ARG A 210 -4.15 5.78 -24.33
CA ARG A 210 -4.55 6.28 -25.65
C ARG A 210 -6.08 6.47 -25.68
N GLY A 211 -6.53 7.63 -26.14
CA GLY A 211 -7.96 7.97 -26.24
C GLY A 211 -8.61 8.61 -25.01
N SER A 212 -7.86 8.91 -23.94
CA SER A 212 -8.42 9.43 -22.66
C SER A 212 -8.75 10.95 -22.61
N GLY A 213 -8.75 11.67 -23.75
CA GLY A 213 -9.26 13.04 -23.79
C GLY A 213 -8.57 14.03 -22.83
N GLY A 214 -7.25 13.94 -22.69
CA GLY A 214 -6.40 14.99 -22.09
C GLY A 214 -6.31 15.03 -20.56
N ARG A 215 -7.07 14.22 -19.80
CA ARG A 215 -6.91 14.13 -18.34
C ARG A 215 -6.27 12.80 -17.95
N ASN A 216 -4.99 12.83 -17.55
CA ASN A 216 -4.27 11.67 -17.04
C ASN A 216 -4.68 11.28 -15.61
N THR A 217 -5.99 11.28 -15.32
CA THR A 217 -6.52 10.92 -13.99
C THR A 217 -6.38 9.43 -13.69
N ASP A 218 -6.08 8.62 -14.70
CA ASP A 218 -5.85 7.19 -14.57
C ASP A 218 -4.41 6.88 -14.14
N ASP A 219 -3.47 7.82 -14.24
CA ASP A 219 -2.11 7.63 -13.75
C ASP A 219 -2.07 7.86 -12.23
N PRO A 220 -1.76 6.83 -11.41
CA PRO A 220 -1.63 6.99 -9.98
C PRO A 220 -0.65 8.09 -9.58
N ALA A 221 0.42 8.32 -10.35
CA ALA A 221 1.39 9.37 -10.05
C ALA A 221 0.80 10.79 -10.07
N ALA A 222 -0.31 10.98 -10.81
CA ALA A 222 -1.04 12.24 -10.86
C ALA A 222 -2.09 12.39 -9.74
N TRP A 223 -2.30 11.38 -8.90
CA TRP A 223 -3.32 11.43 -7.85
C TRP A 223 -2.96 12.39 -6.71
N PRO A 224 -3.94 13.07 -6.11
CA PRO A 224 -3.68 14.02 -5.03
C PRO A 224 -3.09 13.32 -3.80
N VAL A 225 -2.00 13.89 -3.28
CA VAL A 225 -1.25 13.44 -2.09
C VAL A 225 -1.07 14.64 -1.18
N ARG A 226 -1.18 14.43 0.13
CA ARG A 226 -0.94 15.50 1.14
C ARG A 226 0.43 15.41 1.81
N GLY A 227 0.99 14.21 1.88
CA GLY A 227 2.28 13.93 2.48
C GLY A 227 3.42 13.88 1.46
N GLY A 228 4.48 13.15 1.80
CA GLY A 228 5.59 12.87 0.89
C GLY A 228 5.15 11.95 -0.24
N ARG A 229 5.77 12.08 -1.42
CA ARG A 229 5.48 11.27 -2.60
C ARG A 229 6.74 10.61 -3.11
N ILE A 230 6.65 9.32 -3.42
CA ILE A 230 7.62 8.58 -4.21
C ILE A 230 6.89 8.10 -5.46
N THR A 231 7.41 8.49 -6.62
CA THR A 231 6.89 8.04 -7.91
C THR A 231 7.84 7.01 -8.50
N VAL A 232 7.31 5.85 -8.85
CA VAL A 232 8.07 4.74 -9.41
C VAL A 232 7.64 4.51 -10.85
N SER A 233 8.60 4.41 -11.77
CA SER A 233 8.35 4.21 -13.20
C SER A 233 9.28 3.16 -13.76
N VAL A 234 8.74 2.29 -14.60
CA VAL A 234 9.51 1.40 -15.46
C VAL A 234 9.64 2.10 -16.82
N PRO A 235 10.86 2.38 -17.32
CA PRO A 235 11.09 2.91 -18.65
C PRO A 235 10.48 1.98 -19.70
N GLU A 236 9.80 2.56 -20.69
CA GLU A 236 9.23 1.80 -21.81
C GLU A 236 10.33 1.20 -22.70
N ASP A 237 11.54 1.76 -22.65
CA ASP A 237 12.73 1.28 -23.36
C ASP A 237 13.93 1.20 -22.38
N PRO A 238 14.47 0.00 -22.10
CA PRO A 238 15.68 -0.17 -21.29
C PRO A 238 16.94 0.49 -21.88
N GLU A 239 17.00 0.65 -23.20
CA GLU A 239 18.17 1.19 -23.92
C GLU A 239 18.18 2.73 -23.96
N ALA A 240 17.00 3.37 -24.04
CA ALA A 240 16.86 4.83 -24.01
C ALA A 240 17.27 5.48 -22.67
N ALA A 241 17.47 4.70 -21.61
CA ALA A 241 17.89 5.16 -20.29
C ALA A 241 19.38 5.56 -20.18
N GLY A 242 20.08 5.72 -21.32
CA GLY A 242 21.31 6.51 -21.42
C GLY A 242 22.40 6.10 -20.44
N THR A 243 22.89 4.86 -20.51
CA THR A 243 24.17 4.47 -19.92
C THR A 243 24.67 3.22 -20.62
N ASP A 244 25.92 3.26 -21.05
CA ASP A 244 26.67 2.22 -21.77
C ASP A 244 26.52 0.84 -21.09
N CYS A 245 25.73 -0.03 -21.73
CA CYS A 245 25.47 -1.42 -21.29
C CYS A 245 26.53 -2.41 -21.78
N SER A 246 27.74 -1.96 -22.16
CA SER A 246 28.78 -2.87 -22.68
C SER A 246 29.50 -3.71 -21.61
N ARG A 247 29.26 -3.53 -20.29
CA ARG A 247 30.02 -4.25 -19.24
C ARG A 247 29.24 -5.05 -18.20
N GLU A 248 27.92 -4.95 -18.09
CA GLU A 248 27.14 -5.82 -17.20
C GLU A 248 25.89 -6.34 -17.91
N GLY A 249 25.63 -7.64 -17.73
CA GLY A 249 24.82 -8.45 -18.65
C GLY A 249 23.43 -7.92 -18.99
N ARG A 250 23.02 -8.19 -20.23
CA ARG A 250 21.70 -7.88 -20.79
C ARG A 250 20.58 -8.40 -19.88
N GLY A 251 19.74 -7.51 -19.35
CA GLY A 251 18.46 -7.91 -18.76
C GLY A 251 17.94 -7.18 -17.51
N ALA A 252 18.58 -6.11 -17.02
CA ALA A 252 18.04 -5.34 -15.90
C ALA A 252 17.15 -4.18 -16.41
N ALA A 253 15.84 -4.28 -16.21
CA ALA A 253 14.95 -3.12 -16.37
C ALA A 253 15.34 -2.07 -15.32
N LYS A 254 15.84 -0.91 -15.75
CA LYS A 254 16.21 0.19 -14.85
C LYS A 254 14.95 0.79 -14.24
N LEU A 255 14.85 0.87 -12.91
CA LEU A 255 13.72 1.52 -12.25
C LEU A 255 14.02 3.01 -12.07
N ALA A 256 13.17 3.89 -12.60
CA ALA A 256 13.25 5.33 -12.32
C ALA A 256 12.38 5.67 -11.11
N VAL A 257 12.99 6.24 -10.06
CA VAL A 257 12.33 6.63 -8.81
C VAL A 257 12.50 8.13 -8.61
N CYS A 258 11.39 8.86 -8.49
CA CYS A 258 11.40 10.29 -8.17
C CYS A 258 10.79 10.50 -6.77
N VAL A 259 11.47 11.26 -5.91
CA VAL A 259 11.00 11.56 -4.56
C VAL A 259 10.64 13.04 -4.48
N SER A 260 9.49 13.35 -3.91
CA SER A 260 9.02 14.71 -3.65
C SER A 260 8.60 14.80 -2.18
N PRO A 261 9.23 15.66 -1.36
CA PRO A 261 8.81 15.85 0.03
C PRO A 261 7.42 16.51 0.10
N PRO A 262 6.75 16.46 1.27
CA PRO A 262 5.51 17.21 1.47
C PRO A 262 5.72 18.69 1.14
N ALA A 263 4.74 19.31 0.48
CA ALA A 263 4.82 20.73 0.15
C ALA A 263 5.01 21.56 1.43
N GLN A 264 6.19 22.14 1.61
CA GLN A 264 6.46 23.07 2.71
C GLN A 264 5.71 24.38 2.43
N ARG A 265 5.12 24.99 3.47
CA ARG A 265 4.57 26.34 3.33
C ARG A 265 5.73 27.31 3.06
N GLY A 266 5.90 27.73 1.80
CA GLY A 266 6.66 28.94 1.46
C GLY A 266 8.01 28.80 0.74
N GLY A 267 8.33 27.69 0.06
CA GLY A 267 9.57 27.57 -0.73
C GLY A 267 9.32 27.08 -2.15
N ARG A 268 9.79 27.85 -3.15
CA ARG A 268 9.87 27.38 -4.55
C ARG A 268 11.19 26.64 -4.73
N ASP A 269 11.17 25.32 -4.69
CA ASP A 269 12.29 24.51 -5.19
C ASP A 269 11.79 23.47 -6.18
N ALA A 270 12.46 23.42 -7.34
CA ALA A 270 12.14 22.56 -8.46
C ALA A 270 12.44 21.08 -8.15
N PRO A 271 11.69 20.11 -8.73
CA PRO A 271 11.95 18.68 -8.53
C PRO A 271 13.26 18.27 -9.20
N GLY A 272 14.25 17.87 -8.39
CA GLY A 272 15.46 17.21 -8.88
C GLY A 272 15.17 15.77 -9.31
N VAL A 273 15.51 15.42 -10.56
CA VAL A 273 15.56 14.03 -11.02
C VAL A 273 16.80 13.39 -10.41
N MET A 274 16.64 12.78 -9.24
CA MET A 274 17.70 11.99 -8.64
C MET A 274 17.61 10.58 -9.23
N GLY A 275 18.59 10.16 -10.02
CA GLY A 275 18.76 8.75 -10.36
C GLY A 275 19.20 8.03 -9.10
N VAL A 276 18.37 7.14 -8.54
CA VAL A 276 18.69 6.56 -7.22
C VAL A 276 18.83 5.05 -7.26
N GLN A 277 20.09 4.61 -7.19
CA GLN A 277 20.48 3.36 -6.55
C GLN A 277 19.98 3.37 -5.10
N ALA A 278 19.10 2.44 -4.69
CA ALA A 278 18.76 2.00 -3.31
C ALA A 278 18.59 3.04 -2.15
N GLY A 279 18.83 4.33 -2.35
CA GLY A 279 19.00 5.39 -1.36
C GLY A 279 17.77 6.27 -1.15
N ALA A 280 16.91 6.41 -2.15
CA ALA A 280 15.71 7.24 -2.12
C ALA A 280 14.65 6.65 -1.17
N VAL A 281 14.61 5.32 -1.10
CA VAL A 281 13.80 4.59 -0.12
C VAL A 281 14.31 4.83 1.30
N ARG A 282 15.63 5.07 1.49
CA ARG A 282 16.25 5.33 2.81
C ARG A 282 15.76 6.65 3.43
N GLU A 283 15.57 7.68 2.62
CA GLU A 283 15.18 9.00 3.13
C GLU A 283 13.69 9.07 3.49
N ALA A 284 12.83 8.36 2.77
CA ALA A 284 11.39 8.33 3.05
C ALA A 284 11.04 7.50 4.30
N VAL A 285 11.74 6.39 4.55
CA VAL A 285 11.50 5.51 5.70
C VAL A 285 12.12 6.06 7.00
N SER A 286 13.22 6.82 6.91
CA SER A 286 13.90 7.37 8.10
C SER A 286 13.27 8.66 8.67
N ARG A 287 12.40 9.33 7.90
CA ARG A 287 11.71 10.57 8.31
C ARG A 287 10.27 10.36 8.79
N ALA A 288 9.80 9.11 8.83
CA ALA A 288 8.47 8.70 9.28
C ALA A 288 8.56 7.87 10.58
#